data_AF-A0A561PVY0-F1
#
_entry.id   AF-A0A561PVY0-F1
#
_cell.length_a   1.000
_cell.length_b   1.000
_cell.length_c   1.000
_cell.angle_alpha   90.00
_cell.angle_beta   90.00
_cell.angle_gamma   90.00
#
_symmetry.space_group_name_H-M   'P 1'
#
loop_
_entity.id
_entity.type
_entity.pdbx_description
1 polymer ?
#
loop_
_entity_poly.entity_id
_entity_poly.type
_entity_poly.pdbx_seq_one_letter_code
_entity_poly.pdbx_strand_id
1 'polypeptide(L)' 'MISRALRELRAAYQFVYDVRLGADLGYDWPSAVKFAWSVWGWQEARA' A
#
# COMPACT_ATOMS: atom_id res chain seq x y z
N MET A 1 3.68 -6.42 22.94
CA MET A 1 4.61 -5.51 22.21
C MET A 1 4.79 -6.08 20.81
N ILE A 2 4.26 -5.43 19.75
CA ILE A 2 4.48 -5.90 18.37
C ILE A 2 5.91 -5.53 17.97
N SER A 3 6.68 -6.49 17.45
CA SER A 3 8.06 -6.26 17.01
C SER A 3 8.09 -5.29 15.84
N ARG A 4 9.20 -4.55 15.68
CA ARG A 4 9.40 -3.64 14.54
C ARG A 4 9.22 -4.37 13.21
N ALA A 5 9.77 -5.58 13.10
CA ALA A 5 9.63 -6.43 11.91
C ALA A 5 8.17 -6.72 11.54
N LEU A 6 7.29 -6.95 12.51
CA LEU A 6 5.87 -7.19 12.25
C LEU A 6 5.16 -5.94 11.71
N ARG A 7 5.57 -4.73 12.12
CA ARG A 7 5.02 -3.48 11.56
C ARG A 7 5.46 -3.27 10.11
N GLU A 8 6.74 -3.50 9.82
CA GLU A 8 7.29 -3.38 8.47
C GLU A 8 6.66 -4.41 7.53
N LEU A 9 6.49 -5.65 7.98
CA LEU A 9 5.82 -6.71 7.22
C LEU A 9 4.35 -6.35 6.91
N ARG A 10 3.63 -5.80 7.89
CA ARG A 10 2.25 -5.37 7.71
C ARG A 10 2.13 -4.24 6.70
N ALA A 11 3.05 -3.27 6.73
CA ALA A 11 3.07 -2.16 5.78
C ALA A 11 3.34 -2.65 4.35
N ALA A 12 4.33 -3.55 4.18
CA ALA A 12 4.61 -4.16 2.88
C ALA A 12 3.43 -4.96 2.33
N TYR A 13 2.76 -5.74 3.19
CA TYR A 13 1.56 -6.49 2.80
C TYR A 13 0.43 -5.56 2.34
N GLN A 14 0.17 -4.48 3.09
CA GLN A 14 -0.86 -3.50 2.72
C GLN A 14 -0.55 -2.83 1.39
N PHE A 15 0.71 -2.44 1.15
CA PHE A 15 1.11 -1.83 -0.11
C PHE A 15 0.84 -2.75 -1.31
N VAL A 16 1.24 -4.02 -1.22
CA VAL A 16 1.01 -5.01 -2.29
C VAL A 16 -0.49 -5.22 -2.52
N TYR A 17 -1.29 -5.26 -1.46
CA TYR A 17 -2.75 -5.34 -1.56
C TYR A 17 -3.34 -4.14 -2.31
N ASP A 18 -2.88 -2.92 -2.02
CA ASP A 18 -3.37 -1.71 -2.68
C ASP A 18 -2.95 -1.65 -4.16
N VAL A 19 -1.75 -2.14 -4.51
CA VAL A 19 -1.35 -2.31 -5.92
C VAL A 19 -2.27 -3.31 -6.62
N ARG A 20 -2.60 -4.43 -5.97
CA ARG A 20 -3.52 -5.42 -6.54
C ARG A 20 -4.90 -4.83 -6.74
N LEU A 21 -5.42 -4.05 -5.78
CA LEU A 21 -6.68 -3.34 -5.91
C LEU A 21 -6.67 -2.38 -7.11
N GLY A 22 -5.60 -1.60 -7.28
CA GLY A 22 -5.44 -0.74 -8.45
C GLY A 22 -5.50 -1.50 -9.78
N ALA A 23 -4.85 -2.67 -9.84
CA ALA A 23 -4.91 -3.53 -11.01
C ALA A 23 -6.34 -4.12 -11.24
N ASP A 24 -7.03 -4.53 -10.18
CA ASP A 24 -8.42 -5.01 -10.25
C ASP A 24 -9.41 -3.91 -10.69
N LEU A 25 -9.07 -2.64 -10.45
CA LEU A 25 -9.78 -1.47 -10.98
C LEU A 25 -9.46 -1.15 -12.44
N GLY A 26 -8.60 -1.93 -13.09
CA GLY A 26 -8.23 -1.78 -14.50
C GLY A 26 -7.07 -0.82 -14.76
N TYR A 27 -6.34 -0.39 -13.74
CA TYR A 27 -5.11 0.38 -13.93
C TYR A 27 -3.99 -0.47 -14.52
N ASP A 28 -3.19 0.14 -15.39
CA ASP A 28 -1.90 -0.45 -15.77
C ASP A 28 -0.96 -0.51 -14.55
N TRP A 29 0.09 -1.33 -14.66
CA TRP A 29 1.01 -1.55 -13.53
C TRP A 29 1.59 -0.24 -12.96
N PRO A 30 2.12 0.71 -13.77
CA PRO A 30 2.60 1.99 -13.25
C PRO A 30 1.53 2.80 -12.51
N SER A 31 0.28 2.80 -13.00
CA SER A 31 -0.81 3.56 -12.40
C SER A 31 -1.34 2.88 -11.13
N ALA A 32 -1.36 1.55 -11.07
CA ALA A 32 -1.69 0.79 -9.86
C ALA A 32 -0.66 1.03 -8.74
N VAL A 33 0.63 1.12 -9.09
CA VAL A 33 1.70 1.48 -8.14
C VAL A 33 1.53 2.92 -7.65
N LYS A 34 1.24 3.87 -8.54
CA LYS A 34 0.95 5.27 -8.15
C LYS A 34 -0.27 5.38 -7.24
N PHE A 35 -1.32 4.60 -7.53
CA PHE A 35 -2.51 4.51 -6.68
C PHE A 35 -2.16 4.03 -5.28
N ALA A 36 -1.41 2.93 -5.15
CA ALA A 36 -0.99 2.42 -3.84
C ALA A 36 -0.17 3.44 -3.04
N TRP A 37 0.77 4.15 -3.70
CA TRP A 37 1.51 5.25 -3.06
C TRP A 37 0.62 6.40 -2.61
N SER A 38 -0.40 6.76 -3.39
CA SER A 38 -1.34 7.80 -2.99
C SER A 38 -2.07 7.40 -1.71
N VAL A 39 -2.62 6.17 -1.65
CA VAL A 39 -3.33 5.63 -0.48
C VAL A 39 -2.42 5.59 0.74
N TRP A 40 -1.17 5.14 0.57
CA TRP A 40 -0.20 5.09 1.66
C TRP A 40 0.17 6.48 2.17
N GLY A 41 0.38 7.46 1.28
CA GLY A 41 0.61 8.86 1.66
C GLY A 41 -0.55 9.47 2.45
N TRP A 42 -1.80 9.10 2.14
CA TRP A 42 -2.97 9.48 2.94
C TRP A 42 -2.99 8.82 4.34
N GLN A 43 -2.45 7.61 4.49
CA GLN A 43 -2.35 6.94 5.79
C GLN A 43 -1.24 7.54 6.67
N GLU A 44 -0.08 7.85 6.09
CA GLU A 44 1.01 8.50 6.83
C GLU A 44 0.66 9.92 7.25
N ALA A 45 -0.10 10.67 6.44
CA ALA A 45 -0.57 12.01 6.80
C ALA A 45 -1.63 12.03 7.92
N ARG A 46 -2.22 10.88 8.28
CA ARG A 46 -3.24 10.74 9.33
C ARG A 46 -2.72 10.11 10.64
N ALA A 47 -1.50 9.60 10.64
CA ALA A 47 -0.84 9.00 11.80
C ALA A 47 0.00 10.03 12.56
#